data_AF-A0A4D5RAY5-F1
#
_entry.id   AF-A0A4D5RAY5-F1
#
_cell.length_a   1.000
_cell.length_b   1.000
_cell.length_c   1.000
_cell.angle_alpha   90.00
_cell.angle_beta   90.00
_cell.angle_gamma   90.00
#
_symmetry.space_group_name_H-M   'P 1'
#
loop_
_entity.id
_entity.type
_entity.pdbx_description
1 polymer ?
#
loop_
_entity_poly.entity_id
_entity_poly.type
_entity_poly.pdbx_seq_one_letter_code
_entity_poly.pdbx_strand_id
1 'polypeptide(L)'
;TFRSEQTARLFRRGTNPFTVITCSVNDSAHENARPFATQKVRSDIALPSAPKRPPSGYILFLNDTRKTVMKQNPALKPTEVVKTLAEKWNMADEITKKKYETLSRERMEAFAKEKEAYTSRLTPQQKEALAELSLDKKLRVSKKKLHEKLKELDRPKGARTAFVLFSSAMRKQLQDKTPKEMMIHLATLWKQLPEDKKQPYLKQAEGDRQRYNREMRAWTKRLEDQGQRDILEDLKQDIKDIRKGKHSLEHKVKT
;
A
#
# COMPACT_ATOMS: atom_id res chain seq x y z
N THR A 1 -46.07 -38.31 28.76
CA THR A 1 -45.46 -38.69 27.46
C THR A 1 -44.91 -37.41 26.82
N PHE A 2 -43.69 -37.00 27.11
CA PHE A 2 -42.40 -37.46 26.58
C PHE A 2 -41.81 -36.36 25.68
N ARG A 3 -40.58 -35.93 26.00
CA ARG A 3 -39.66 -35.06 25.23
C ARG A 3 -40.06 -33.57 25.10
N SER A 4 -39.15 -32.60 25.14
CA SER A 4 -37.71 -32.62 24.87
C SER A 4 -36.96 -31.43 25.51
N GLU A 5 -35.90 -31.76 26.26
CA GLU A 5 -34.55 -31.18 26.18
C GLU A 5 -34.38 -29.65 26.06
N GLN A 6 -34.09 -29.02 27.20
CA GLN A 6 -33.32 -27.77 27.24
C GLN A 6 -31.85 -28.07 26.96
N THR A 7 -31.32 -27.52 25.86
CA THR A 7 -29.87 -27.48 25.62
C THR A 7 -29.41 -26.04 25.50
N ALA A 8 -28.71 -25.57 26.54
CA ALA A 8 -28.01 -24.30 26.55
C ALA A 8 -26.81 -24.36 25.60
N ARG A 9 -26.83 -23.58 24.51
CA ARG A 9 -25.70 -23.43 23.59
C ARG A 9 -24.63 -22.56 24.25
N LEU A 10 -23.59 -23.22 24.74
CA LEU A 10 -22.31 -22.62 25.10
C LEU A 10 -21.64 -21.99 23.86
N PHE A 11 -21.29 -20.72 23.99
CA PHE A 11 -20.56 -19.92 23.02
C PHE A 11 -19.09 -20.39 22.96
N ARG A 12 -18.76 -21.33 22.06
CA ARG A 12 -17.36 -21.66 21.73
C ARG A 12 -16.93 -20.86 20.50
N ARG A 13 -16.09 -19.84 20.71
CA ARG A 13 -15.28 -19.22 19.64
C ARG A 13 -14.24 -20.25 19.20
N GLY A 14 -14.48 -20.89 18.07
CA GLY A 14 -13.52 -21.75 17.39
C GLY A 14 -12.33 -20.95 16.89
N THR A 15 -11.17 -21.30 17.41
CA THR A 15 -9.82 -20.87 17.04
C THR A 15 -9.49 -21.27 15.60
N ASN A 16 -9.09 -20.31 14.76
CA ASN A 16 -8.45 -20.62 13.47
C ASN A 16 -7.05 -21.21 13.73
N PRO A 17 -6.70 -22.38 13.15
CA PRO A 17 -5.35 -22.93 13.25
C PRO A 17 -4.41 -22.15 12.33
N PHE A 18 -3.54 -21.33 12.92
CA PHE A 18 -2.38 -20.79 12.22
C PHE A 18 -1.43 -21.95 11.90
N THR A 19 -1.33 -22.28 10.62
CA THR A 19 -0.32 -23.18 10.06
C THR A 19 1.07 -22.78 10.55
N VAL A 20 1.73 -23.71 11.23
CA VAL A 20 3.11 -23.60 11.69
C VAL A 20 4.02 -23.65 10.47
N ILE A 21 4.63 -22.52 10.10
CA ILE A 21 5.75 -22.50 9.16
C ILE A 21 7.00 -22.78 9.99
N THR A 22 7.43 -24.04 9.99
CA THR A 22 8.75 -24.45 10.45
C THR A 22 9.79 -23.94 9.45
N CYS A 23 10.62 -22.98 9.85
CA CYS A 23 11.86 -22.69 9.12
C CYS A 23 13.02 -23.35 9.87
N SER A 24 13.32 -24.58 9.46
CA SER A 24 14.64 -25.18 9.63
C SER A 24 15.66 -24.33 8.85
N VAL A 25 16.78 -24.02 9.48
CA VAL A 25 17.89 -23.29 8.87
C VAL A 25 18.79 -24.33 8.22
N ASN A 26 19.05 -24.20 6.93
CA ASN A 26 20.29 -24.69 6.35
C ASN A 26 20.86 -23.63 5.40
N ASP A 27 22.13 -23.35 5.60
CA ASP A 27 22.99 -22.48 4.80
C ASP A 27 23.16 -23.02 3.38
N SER A 28 23.47 -22.11 2.45
CA SER A 28 23.78 -22.32 1.02
C SER A 28 22.58 -22.30 0.07
N ALA A 29 22.11 -21.09 -0.28
CA ALA A 29 21.48 -20.84 -1.58
C ALA A 29 21.44 -19.33 -1.87
N HIS A 30 22.40 -18.87 -2.67
CA HIS A 30 22.25 -17.63 -3.43
C HIS A 30 21.30 -17.91 -4.59
N GLU A 31 19.98 -18.04 -4.33
CA GLU A 31 18.91 -17.88 -5.31
C GLU A 31 17.53 -18.08 -4.65
N ASN A 32 16.55 -17.26 -5.05
CA ASN A 32 15.13 -17.43 -4.76
C ASN A 32 14.62 -17.06 -3.35
N ALA A 33 14.97 -15.86 -2.89
CA ALA A 33 14.06 -15.12 -2.01
C ALA A 33 12.80 -14.72 -2.81
N ARG A 34 11.63 -15.29 -2.46
CA ARG A 34 10.34 -14.90 -3.05
C ARG A 34 10.18 -13.37 -2.94
N PRO A 35 10.09 -12.61 -4.05
CA PRO A 35 9.96 -11.18 -3.96
C PRO A 35 8.62 -10.87 -3.29
N PHE A 36 8.67 -10.14 -2.18
CA PHE A 36 7.53 -9.50 -1.56
C PHE A 36 6.80 -8.71 -2.65
N ALA A 37 5.63 -9.16 -3.10
CA ALA A 37 4.93 -8.74 -4.33
C ALA A 37 5.24 -7.30 -4.78
N THR A 38 6.41 -7.12 -5.41
CA THR A 38 6.79 -5.87 -6.04
C THR A 38 6.10 -5.95 -7.37
N GLN A 39 4.95 -5.29 -7.43
CA GLN A 39 4.15 -5.02 -8.61
C GLN A 39 4.99 -5.15 -9.88
N LYS A 40 4.66 -6.17 -10.68
CA LYS A 40 5.32 -6.52 -11.94
C LYS A 40 5.49 -5.24 -12.76
N VAL A 41 6.73 -4.82 -12.91
CA VAL A 41 7.07 -3.66 -13.71
C VAL A 41 6.66 -3.96 -15.15
N ARG A 42 5.84 -3.07 -15.73
CA ARG A 42 5.48 -3.08 -17.16
C ARG A 42 6.60 -2.42 -17.97
N SER A 43 7.83 -2.92 -17.87
CA SER A 43 8.90 -2.54 -18.77
C SER A 43 9.33 -3.78 -19.53
N ASP A 44 9.24 -3.74 -20.85
CA ASP A 44 9.66 -4.85 -21.73
C ASP A 44 11.18 -5.06 -21.70
N ILE A 45 11.91 -4.14 -21.07
CA ILE A 45 13.36 -4.16 -20.87
C ILE A 45 13.69 -4.92 -19.58
N ALA A 46 14.51 -5.97 -19.69
CA ALA A 46 15.07 -6.66 -18.54
C ALA A 46 16.05 -5.74 -17.80
N LEU A 47 15.74 -5.44 -16.53
CA LEU A 47 16.56 -4.59 -15.67
C LEU A 47 17.45 -5.44 -14.75
N PRO A 48 18.77 -5.21 -14.72
CA PRO A 48 19.64 -5.90 -13.79
C PRO A 48 19.30 -5.49 -12.35
N SER A 49 19.40 -6.45 -11.42
CA SER A 49 19.14 -6.20 -10.00
C SER A 49 20.05 -5.09 -9.46
N ALA A 50 19.45 -4.04 -8.93
CA ALA A 50 20.20 -2.95 -8.32
C ALA A 50 20.78 -3.40 -6.96
N PRO A 51 22.03 -3.05 -6.65
CA PRO A 51 22.62 -3.35 -5.34
C PRO A 51 21.80 -2.66 -4.25
N LYS A 52 21.60 -3.36 -3.13
CA LYS A 52 20.82 -2.83 -2.00
C LYS A 52 21.74 -2.10 -1.04
N ARG A 53 21.26 -0.97 -0.50
CA ARG A 53 21.97 -0.24 0.55
C ARG A 53 22.23 -1.18 1.75
N PRO A 54 23.46 -1.21 2.28
CA PRO A 54 23.79 -2.08 3.41
C PRO A 54 23.12 -1.58 4.70
N PRO A 55 22.94 -2.44 5.70
CA PRO A 55 22.33 -2.07 6.96
C PRO A 55 23.28 -1.17 7.78
N SER A 56 22.71 -0.24 8.55
CA SER A 56 23.49 0.55 9.51
C SER A 56 23.96 -0.30 10.69
N GLY A 57 24.94 0.19 11.46
CA GLY A 57 25.48 -0.51 12.64
C GLY A 57 24.40 -1.00 13.62
N TYR A 58 23.42 -0.16 13.93
CA TYR A 58 22.27 -0.55 14.75
C TYR A 58 21.43 -1.67 14.12
N ILE A 59 21.15 -1.61 12.81
CA ILE A 59 20.37 -2.65 12.12
C ILE A 59 21.15 -3.97 12.08
N LEU A 60 22.48 -3.92 11.98
CA LEU A 60 23.35 -5.10 12.07
C LEU A 60 23.22 -5.75 13.46
N PHE A 61 23.33 -4.96 14.52
CA PHE A 61 23.10 -5.42 15.88
C PHE A 61 21.70 -6.03 16.07
N LEU A 62 20.66 -5.38 15.53
CA LEU A 62 19.30 -5.92 15.56
C LEU A 62 19.20 -7.26 14.83
N ASN A 63 19.81 -7.41 13.66
CA ASN A 63 19.73 -8.65 12.88
C ASN A 63 20.37 -9.83 13.63
N ASP A 64 21.48 -9.58 14.32
CA ASP A 64 22.19 -10.60 15.11
C ASP A 64 21.40 -11.00 16.37
N THR A 65 20.88 -10.00 17.09
CA THR A 65 20.29 -10.22 18.42
C THR A 65 18.80 -10.55 18.40
N ARG A 66 18.06 -10.12 17.37
CA ARG A 66 16.60 -10.28 17.29
C ARG A 66 16.16 -11.73 17.36
N LYS A 67 16.84 -12.64 16.66
CA LYS A 67 16.49 -14.07 16.68
C LYS A 67 16.61 -14.65 18.09
N THR A 68 17.66 -14.27 18.81
CA THR A 68 17.90 -14.72 20.18
C THR A 68 16.84 -14.17 21.15
N VAL A 69 16.53 -12.88 21.08
CA VAL A 69 15.53 -12.26 21.97
C VAL A 69 14.12 -12.76 21.67
N MET A 70 13.79 -13.04 20.39
CA MET A 70 12.52 -13.67 20.02
C MET A 70 12.39 -15.10 20.56
N LYS A 71 13.47 -15.89 20.55
CA LYS A 71 13.47 -17.24 21.16
C LYS A 71 13.33 -17.20 22.68
N GLN A 72 13.94 -16.21 23.32
CA GLN A 72 13.83 -16.01 24.78
C GLN A 72 12.45 -15.48 25.19
N ASN A 73 11.77 -14.76 24.29
CA ASN A 73 10.48 -14.15 24.55
C ASN A 73 9.45 -14.52 23.46
N PRO A 74 9.06 -15.80 23.35
CA PRO A 74 8.15 -16.25 22.30
C PRO A 74 6.72 -15.67 22.44
N ALA A 75 6.37 -15.19 23.63
CA ALA A 75 5.07 -14.55 23.91
C ALA A 75 5.01 -13.08 23.48
N LEU A 76 6.16 -12.40 23.33
CA LEU A 76 6.21 -10.97 22.99
C LEU A 76 5.97 -10.75 21.50
N LYS A 77 5.31 -9.63 21.18
CA LYS A 77 5.14 -9.24 19.77
C LYS A 77 6.49 -8.81 19.20
N PRO A 78 6.77 -9.06 17.91
CA PRO A 78 8.01 -8.61 17.28
C PRO A 78 8.28 -7.10 17.40
N THR A 79 7.23 -6.28 17.52
CA THR A 79 7.32 -4.84 17.76
C THR A 79 7.89 -4.50 19.14
N GLU A 80 7.55 -5.27 20.18
CA GLU A 80 8.04 -5.10 21.54
C GLU A 80 9.48 -5.58 21.65
N VAL A 81 9.82 -6.68 20.97
CA VAL A 81 11.21 -7.16 20.88
C VAL A 81 12.14 -6.12 20.26
N VAL A 82 11.70 -5.42 19.21
CA VAL A 82 12.54 -4.35 18.61
C VAL A 82 12.70 -3.16 19.57
N LYS A 83 11.68 -2.83 20.36
CA LYS A 83 11.78 -1.76 21.38
C LYS A 83 12.80 -2.10 22.46
N THR A 84 12.74 -3.31 23.02
CA THR A 84 13.71 -3.75 24.05
C THR A 84 15.13 -3.82 23.50
N LEU A 85 15.30 -4.19 22.23
CA LEU A 85 16.62 -4.16 21.58
C LEU A 85 17.13 -2.73 21.34
N ALA A 86 16.24 -1.77 21.06
CA ALA A 86 16.62 -0.36 20.94
C ALA A 86 17.16 0.17 22.28
N GLU A 87 16.50 -0.15 23.38
CA GLU A 87 16.96 0.18 24.74
C GLU A 87 18.33 -0.48 25.04
N LYS A 88 18.48 -1.76 24.72
CA LYS A 88 19.76 -2.48 24.86
C LYS A 88 20.87 -1.85 24.02
N TRP A 89 20.58 -1.38 22.81
CA TRP A 89 21.57 -0.67 21.99
C TRP A 89 21.96 0.67 22.61
N ASN A 90 21.02 1.42 23.18
CA ASN A 90 21.32 2.69 23.84
C ASN A 90 22.23 2.48 25.05
N MET A 91 21.98 1.43 25.84
CA MET A 91 22.79 1.03 26.99
C MET A 91 24.08 0.27 26.63
N ALA A 92 24.27 -0.12 25.36
CA ALA A 92 25.43 -0.91 24.96
C ALA A 92 26.73 -0.11 25.07
N ASP A 93 27.81 -0.82 25.42
CA ASP A 93 29.16 -0.29 25.53
C ASP A 93 29.64 0.29 24.20
N GLU A 94 30.51 1.30 24.28
CA GLU A 94 31.14 1.91 23.11
C GLU A 94 31.89 0.88 22.26
N ILE A 95 32.46 -0.16 22.86
CA ILE A 95 33.18 -1.22 22.14
C ILE A 95 32.24 -1.95 21.19
N THR A 96 31.04 -2.30 21.67
CA THR A 96 30.04 -3.00 20.87
C THR A 96 29.50 -2.07 19.77
N LYS A 97 29.26 -0.80 20.09
CA LYS A 97 28.85 0.21 19.10
C LYS A 97 29.90 0.38 18.00
N LYS A 98 31.17 0.60 18.37
CA LYS A 98 32.31 0.76 17.45
C LYS A 98 32.50 -0.46 16.53
N LYS A 99 32.31 -1.68 17.05
CA LYS A 99 32.35 -2.91 16.24
C LYS A 99 31.33 -2.86 15.09
N TYR A 100 30.07 -2.54 15.41
CA TYR A 100 29.01 -2.50 14.40
C TYR A 100 29.09 -1.29 13.47
N GLU A 101 29.60 -0.16 13.95
CA GLU A 101 29.90 1.01 13.11
C GLU A 101 30.98 0.70 12.08
N THR A 102 32.06 0.04 12.50
CA THR A 102 33.16 -0.37 11.61
C THR A 102 32.64 -1.34 10.53
N LEU A 103 31.90 -2.37 10.93
CA LEU A 103 31.25 -3.31 10.00
C LEU A 103 30.27 -2.62 9.05
N SER A 104 29.54 -1.61 9.53
CA SER A 104 28.62 -0.83 8.69
C SER A 104 29.36 0.01 7.67
N ARG A 105 30.51 0.60 8.05
CA ARG A 105 31.36 1.40 7.16
C ARG A 105 31.96 0.54 6.06
N GLU A 106 32.56 -0.59 6.41
CA GLU A 106 33.13 -1.55 5.43
C GLU A 106 32.08 -2.01 4.42
N ARG A 107 30.87 -2.36 4.88
CA ARG A 107 29.77 -2.74 3.98
C ARG A 107 29.32 -1.58 3.09
N MET A 108 29.33 -0.34 3.60
CA MET A 108 28.99 0.86 2.83
C MET A 108 30.02 1.14 1.73
N GLU A 109 31.31 0.97 2.03
CA GLU A 109 32.39 1.09 1.04
C GLU A 109 32.30 0.02 -0.04
N ALA A 110 32.05 -1.24 0.33
CA ALA A 110 31.82 -2.32 -0.63
C ALA A 110 30.61 -2.03 -1.53
N PHE A 111 29.51 -1.55 -0.94
CA PHE A 111 28.32 -1.13 -1.68
C PHE A 111 28.59 0.05 -2.62
N ALA A 112 29.42 1.02 -2.23
CA ALA A 112 29.78 2.14 -3.09
C ALA A 112 30.47 1.66 -4.37
N LYS A 113 31.48 0.78 -4.23
CA LYS A 113 32.17 0.15 -5.36
C LYS A 113 31.21 -0.67 -6.24
N GLU A 114 30.34 -1.47 -5.63
CA GLU A 114 29.34 -2.27 -6.38
C GLU A 114 28.33 -1.38 -7.11
N LYS A 115 27.90 -0.28 -6.49
CA LYS A 115 26.96 0.67 -7.09
C LYS A 115 27.59 1.39 -8.28
N GLU A 116 28.85 1.79 -8.20
CA GLU A 116 29.58 2.40 -9.31
C GLU A 116 29.68 1.43 -10.48
N ALA A 117 30.13 0.19 -10.21
CA ALA A 117 30.18 -0.88 -11.21
C ALA A 117 28.79 -1.14 -11.84
N TYR A 118 27.73 -1.16 -11.04
CA TYR A 118 26.35 -1.29 -11.50
C TYR A 118 25.96 -0.15 -12.44
N THR A 119 26.21 1.11 -12.06
CA THR A 119 25.86 2.28 -12.87
C THR A 119 26.62 2.36 -14.19
N SER A 120 27.87 1.89 -14.22
CA SER A 120 28.71 1.80 -15.41
C SER A 120 28.26 0.67 -16.35
N ARG A 121 27.75 -0.45 -15.81
CA ARG A 121 27.23 -1.58 -16.60
C ARG A 121 25.90 -1.30 -17.30
N LEU A 122 25.11 -0.35 -16.79
CA LEU A 122 23.77 -0.07 -17.33
C LEU A 122 23.82 0.57 -18.72
N THR A 123 23.01 0.04 -19.64
CA THR A 123 22.79 0.67 -20.95
C THR A 123 21.99 1.96 -20.80
N PRO A 124 22.08 2.91 -21.77
CA PRO A 124 21.25 4.11 -21.76
C PRO A 124 19.75 3.79 -21.65
N GLN A 125 19.27 2.80 -22.39
CA GLN A 125 17.88 2.34 -22.37
C GLN A 125 17.47 1.81 -20.98
N GLN A 126 18.34 1.08 -20.28
CA GLN A 126 18.08 0.61 -18.92
C GLN A 126 18.07 1.77 -17.91
N LYS A 127 18.94 2.78 -18.08
CA LYS A 127 18.95 3.99 -17.23
C LYS A 127 17.64 4.77 -17.37
N GLU A 128 17.12 4.88 -18.59
CA GLU A 128 15.84 5.53 -18.87
C GLU A 128 14.65 4.75 -18.30
N ALA A 129 14.62 3.43 -18.48
CA ALA A 129 13.61 2.58 -17.85
C ALA A 129 13.63 2.70 -16.32
N LEU A 130 14.80 2.76 -15.69
CA LEU A 130 14.93 3.02 -14.25
C LEU A 130 14.41 4.42 -13.86
N ALA A 131 14.63 5.43 -14.70
CA ALA A 131 14.11 6.78 -14.49
C ALA A 131 12.57 6.82 -14.59
N GLU A 132 11.97 6.14 -15.56
CA GLU A 132 10.51 6.02 -15.68
C GLU A 132 9.91 5.35 -14.45
N LEU A 133 10.50 4.24 -13.97
CA LEU A 133 10.04 3.56 -12.76
C LEU A 133 10.16 4.42 -11.51
N SER A 134 11.20 5.25 -11.45
CA SER A 134 11.36 6.24 -10.39
C SER A 134 10.22 7.26 -10.42
N LEU A 135 9.86 7.77 -11.60
CA LEU A 135 8.71 8.68 -11.75
C LEU A 135 7.37 8.01 -11.41
N ASP A 136 7.15 6.77 -11.84
CA ASP A 136 5.93 6.02 -11.49
C ASP A 136 5.81 5.80 -9.98
N LYS A 137 6.92 5.47 -9.32
CA LYS A 137 6.97 5.36 -7.86
C LYS A 137 6.67 6.71 -7.20
N LYS A 138 7.26 7.81 -7.68
CA LYS A 138 6.97 9.18 -7.19
C LYS A 138 5.51 9.56 -7.40
N LEU A 139 4.93 9.25 -8.56
CA LEU A 139 3.54 9.51 -8.89
C LEU A 139 2.61 8.73 -7.95
N ARG A 140 2.91 7.46 -7.68
CA ARG A 140 2.13 6.63 -6.75
C ARG A 140 2.17 7.18 -5.33
N VAL A 141 3.35 7.57 -4.83
CA VAL A 141 3.50 8.17 -3.49
C VAL A 141 2.75 9.50 -3.41
N SER A 142 2.88 10.36 -4.41
CA SER A 142 2.22 11.69 -4.41
C SER A 142 0.69 11.57 -4.49
N LYS A 143 0.17 10.65 -5.31
CA LYS A 143 -1.27 10.32 -5.32
C LYS A 143 -1.75 9.77 -3.97
N LYS A 144 -0.95 8.95 -3.30
CA LYS A 144 -1.28 8.42 -1.96
C LYS A 144 -1.32 9.55 -0.93
N LYS A 145 -0.33 10.46 -0.93
CA LYS A 145 -0.32 11.64 -0.05
C LYS A 145 -1.54 12.52 -0.27
N LEU A 146 -1.89 12.82 -1.52
CA LEU A 146 -3.12 13.57 -1.84
C LEU A 146 -4.36 12.85 -1.33
N HIS A 147 -4.47 11.54 -1.53
CA HIS A 147 -5.60 10.76 -1.04
C HIS A 147 -5.71 10.76 0.49
N GLU A 148 -4.60 10.58 1.20
CA GLU A 148 -4.54 10.63 2.67
C GLU A 148 -4.93 12.02 3.18
N LYS A 149 -4.42 13.09 2.56
CA LYS A 149 -4.80 14.45 2.94
C LYS A 149 -6.28 14.73 2.69
N LEU A 150 -6.82 14.33 1.54
CA LEU A 150 -8.27 14.47 1.28
C LEU A 150 -9.14 13.68 2.27
N LYS A 151 -8.62 12.55 2.80
CA LYS A 151 -9.28 11.76 3.84
C LYS A 151 -9.21 12.44 5.21
N GLU A 152 -8.05 12.98 5.57
CA GLU A 152 -7.84 13.77 6.80
C GLU A 152 -8.76 15.00 6.83
N LEU A 153 -9.00 15.60 5.67
CA LEU A 153 -9.85 16.78 5.51
C LEU A 153 -11.33 16.44 5.34
N ASP A 154 -11.75 15.20 5.60
CA ASP A 154 -13.14 14.73 5.48
C ASP A 154 -13.84 15.19 4.20
N ARG A 155 -13.16 15.05 3.05
CA ARG A 155 -13.75 15.46 1.77
C ARG A 155 -15.12 14.78 1.56
N PRO A 156 -16.18 15.54 1.22
CA PRO A 156 -17.49 14.97 0.93
C PRO A 156 -17.42 13.87 -0.13
N LYS A 157 -18.13 12.76 0.11
CA LYS A 157 -18.21 11.65 -0.84
C LYS A 157 -19.00 12.09 -2.07
N GLY A 158 -18.54 11.69 -3.25
CA GLY A 158 -19.20 12.04 -4.52
C GLY A 158 -20.68 11.64 -4.57
N ALA A 159 -21.46 12.40 -5.34
CA ALA A 159 -22.87 12.12 -5.58
C ALA A 159 -23.07 10.70 -6.16
N ARG A 160 -23.99 9.95 -5.57
CA ARG A 160 -24.42 8.63 -6.01
C ARG A 160 -25.24 8.77 -7.28
N THR A 161 -24.83 8.04 -8.31
CA THR A 161 -25.60 7.95 -9.55
C THR A 161 -26.79 7.00 -9.37
N ALA A 162 -27.78 7.11 -10.26
CA ALA A 162 -28.97 6.25 -10.23
C ALA A 162 -28.59 4.75 -10.28
N PHE A 163 -27.58 4.40 -11.08
CA PHE A 163 -27.07 3.03 -11.13
C PHE A 163 -26.42 2.57 -9.81
N VAL A 164 -25.70 3.44 -9.09
CA VAL A 164 -25.13 3.10 -7.77
C VAL A 164 -26.24 2.84 -6.75
N LEU A 165 -27.30 3.64 -6.79
CA LEU A 165 -28.47 3.44 -5.93
C LEU A 165 -29.18 2.12 -6.25
N PHE A 166 -29.45 1.85 -7.54
CA PHE A 166 -30.02 0.59 -8.01
C PHE A 166 -29.15 -0.62 -7.63
N SER A 167 -27.86 -0.58 -7.94
CA SER A 167 -26.93 -1.67 -7.62
C SER A 167 -26.81 -1.90 -6.11
N SER A 168 -26.92 -0.85 -5.28
CA SER A 168 -26.94 -1.01 -3.81
C SER A 168 -28.21 -1.70 -3.29
N ALA A 169 -29.37 -1.44 -3.90
CA ALA A 169 -30.62 -2.11 -3.56
C ALA A 169 -30.60 -3.59 -3.98
N MET A 170 -30.09 -3.87 -5.18
CA MET A 170 -30.09 -5.20 -5.79
C MET A 170 -28.94 -6.09 -5.31
N ARG A 171 -27.81 -5.53 -4.85
CA ARG A 171 -26.71 -6.33 -4.27
C ARG A 171 -27.13 -7.15 -3.06
N LYS A 172 -28.08 -6.66 -2.26
CA LYS A 172 -28.61 -7.41 -1.11
C LYS A 172 -29.27 -8.73 -1.52
N GLN A 173 -29.77 -8.81 -2.76
CA GLN A 173 -30.44 -9.99 -3.33
C GLN A 173 -29.48 -10.96 -4.03
N LEU A 174 -28.20 -10.59 -4.21
CA LEU A 174 -27.22 -11.37 -5.01
C LEU A 174 -25.99 -11.76 -4.18
N GLN A 175 -26.16 -12.12 -2.91
CA GLN A 175 -25.05 -12.35 -1.97
C GLN A 175 -24.13 -13.54 -2.34
N ASP A 176 -24.61 -14.48 -3.15
CA ASP A 176 -23.89 -15.73 -3.43
C ASP A 176 -22.90 -15.67 -4.60
N LYS A 177 -22.89 -14.57 -5.38
CA LYS A 177 -22.02 -14.42 -6.56
C LYS A 177 -20.75 -13.66 -6.23
N THR A 178 -19.70 -13.85 -7.03
CA THR A 178 -18.49 -13.03 -6.87
C THR A 178 -18.81 -11.55 -7.16
N PRO A 179 -18.13 -10.58 -6.50
CA PRO A 179 -18.39 -9.15 -6.74
C PRO A 179 -18.28 -8.70 -8.19
N LYS A 180 -17.39 -9.33 -8.97
CA LYS A 180 -17.21 -9.03 -10.39
C LYS A 180 -18.41 -9.49 -11.22
N GLU A 181 -18.85 -10.73 -11.02
CA GLU A 181 -20.03 -11.28 -11.71
C GLU A 181 -21.31 -10.55 -11.30
N MET A 182 -21.46 -10.22 -10.01
CA MET A 182 -22.55 -9.38 -9.52
C MET A 182 -22.63 -8.07 -10.29
N MET A 183 -21.50 -7.36 -10.44
CA MET A 183 -21.48 -6.07 -11.13
C MET A 183 -21.83 -6.18 -12.62
N ILE A 184 -21.34 -7.21 -13.30
CA ILE A 184 -21.69 -7.48 -14.69
C ILE A 184 -23.20 -7.72 -14.82
N HIS A 185 -23.76 -8.58 -13.97
CA HIS A 185 -25.19 -8.88 -13.96
C HIS A 185 -26.05 -7.65 -13.68
N LEU A 186 -25.68 -6.83 -12.69
CA LEU A 186 -26.40 -5.59 -12.34
C LEU A 186 -26.36 -4.57 -13.48
N ALA A 187 -25.24 -4.45 -14.19
CA ALA A 187 -25.15 -3.58 -15.36
C ALA A 187 -26.10 -4.04 -16.48
N THR A 188 -26.19 -5.34 -16.73
CA THR A 188 -27.14 -5.92 -17.69
C THR A 188 -28.59 -5.65 -17.28
N LEU A 189 -28.94 -5.89 -16.01
CA LEU A 189 -30.28 -5.62 -15.48
C LEU A 189 -30.65 -4.14 -15.59
N TRP A 190 -29.73 -3.23 -15.27
CA TRP A 190 -29.97 -1.79 -15.40
C TRP A 190 -30.21 -1.37 -16.85
N LYS A 191 -29.48 -1.97 -17.81
CA LYS A 191 -29.69 -1.70 -19.23
C LYS A 191 -31.09 -2.12 -19.69
N GLN A 192 -31.54 -3.30 -19.25
CA GLN A 192 -32.85 -3.88 -19.60
C GLN A 192 -34.03 -3.30 -18.81
N LEU A 193 -33.78 -2.60 -17.70
CA LEU A 193 -34.83 -2.06 -16.84
C LEU A 193 -35.66 -0.99 -17.60
N PRO A 194 -37.01 -1.08 -17.60
CA PRO A 194 -37.87 -0.04 -18.18
C PRO A 194 -37.66 1.32 -17.53
N GLU A 195 -37.92 2.39 -18.29
CA GLU A 195 -37.68 3.76 -17.83
C GLU A 195 -38.50 4.10 -16.59
N ASP A 196 -39.76 3.66 -16.50
CA ASP A 196 -40.62 3.89 -15.34
C ASP A 196 -40.02 3.38 -14.03
N LYS A 197 -39.30 2.25 -14.09
CA LYS A 197 -38.61 1.66 -12.93
C LYS A 197 -37.26 2.32 -12.65
N LYS A 198 -36.67 3.02 -13.63
CA LYS A 198 -35.44 3.83 -13.48
C LYS A 198 -35.73 5.20 -12.87
N GLN A 199 -36.87 5.79 -13.19
CA GLN A 199 -37.31 7.11 -12.70
C GLN A 199 -37.13 7.34 -11.18
N PRO A 200 -37.54 6.45 -10.27
CA PRO A 200 -37.31 6.68 -8.84
C PRO A 200 -35.82 6.81 -8.48
N TYR A 201 -34.95 6.02 -9.11
CA TYR A 201 -33.51 6.09 -8.88
C TYR A 201 -32.88 7.36 -9.48
N LEU A 202 -33.39 7.84 -10.61
CA LEU A 202 -32.97 9.10 -11.22
C LEU A 202 -33.31 10.29 -10.31
N LYS A 203 -34.54 10.36 -9.80
CA LYS A 203 -34.96 11.38 -8.83
C LYS A 203 -34.12 11.34 -7.56
N GLN A 204 -33.85 10.14 -7.03
CA GLN A 204 -33.00 9.99 -5.85
C GLN A 204 -31.55 10.43 -6.13
N ALA A 205 -31.00 10.12 -7.30
CA ALA A 205 -29.66 10.56 -7.70
C ALA A 205 -29.55 12.07 -7.87
N GLU A 206 -30.61 12.73 -8.33
CA GLU A 206 -30.66 14.18 -8.42
C GLU A 206 -30.66 14.83 -7.03
N GLY A 207 -31.48 14.32 -6.09
CA GLY A 207 -31.44 14.79 -4.70
C GLY A 207 -30.06 14.58 -4.05
N ASP A 208 -29.41 13.45 -4.36
CA ASP A 208 -28.05 13.11 -3.91
C ASP A 208 -27.00 14.08 -4.49
N ARG A 209 -27.14 14.46 -5.77
CA ARG A 209 -26.31 15.49 -6.43
C ARG A 209 -26.45 16.84 -5.74
N GLN A 210 -27.66 17.25 -5.40
CA GLN A 210 -27.88 18.51 -4.68
C GLN A 210 -27.24 18.48 -3.28
N ARG A 211 -27.37 17.36 -2.54
CA ARG A 211 -26.70 17.18 -1.24
C ARG A 211 -25.18 17.33 -1.40
N TYR A 212 -24.56 16.60 -2.34
CA TYR A 212 -23.12 16.69 -2.59
C TYR A 212 -22.68 18.11 -2.94
N ASN A 213 -23.44 18.83 -3.77
CA ASN A 213 -23.13 20.22 -4.12
C ASN A 213 -23.14 21.14 -2.88
N ARG A 214 -24.11 20.97 -1.97
CA ARG A 214 -24.17 21.74 -0.72
C ARG A 214 -22.98 21.41 0.19
N GLU A 215 -22.71 20.12 0.41
CA GLU A 215 -21.59 19.66 1.23
C GLU A 215 -20.24 20.13 0.67
N MET A 216 -20.05 20.07 -0.65
CA MET A 216 -18.82 20.53 -1.31
C MET A 216 -18.61 22.03 -1.15
N ARG A 217 -19.67 22.86 -1.27
CA ARG A 217 -19.55 24.31 -1.05
C ARG A 217 -19.13 24.62 0.38
N ALA A 218 -19.77 23.99 1.37
CA ALA A 218 -19.42 24.14 2.78
C ALA A 218 -17.98 23.67 3.07
N TRP A 219 -17.57 22.55 2.46
CA TRP A 219 -16.22 22.01 2.59
C TRP A 219 -15.16 22.94 1.99
N THR A 220 -15.39 23.48 0.79
CA THR A 220 -14.46 24.42 0.15
C THR A 220 -14.30 25.69 0.99
N LYS A 221 -15.39 26.25 1.51
CA LYS A 221 -15.33 27.41 2.41
C LYS A 221 -14.49 27.10 3.67
N ARG A 222 -14.73 25.95 4.30
CA ARG A 222 -13.94 25.50 5.46
C ARG A 222 -12.45 25.37 5.14
N LEU A 223 -12.10 24.91 3.95
CA LEU A 223 -10.69 24.80 3.54
C LEU A 223 -10.02 26.16 3.37
N GLU A 224 -10.75 27.14 2.86
CA GLU A 224 -10.29 28.52 2.74
C GLU A 224 -10.08 29.12 4.14
N ASP A 225 -11.05 28.98 5.04
CA ASP A 225 -10.96 29.44 6.42
C ASP A 225 -9.79 28.80 7.20
N GLN A 226 -9.45 27.55 6.89
CA GLN A 226 -8.35 26.81 7.52
C GLN A 226 -6.99 27.01 6.83
N GLY A 227 -6.92 27.74 5.71
CA GLY A 227 -5.68 27.94 4.95
C GLY A 227 -5.08 26.64 4.35
N GLN A 228 -5.90 25.60 4.18
CA GLN A 228 -5.44 24.29 3.71
C GLN A 228 -5.61 24.10 2.20
N ARG A 229 -6.22 25.07 1.53
CA ARG A 229 -6.43 25.09 0.07
C ARG A 229 -5.11 24.94 -0.69
N ASP A 230 -4.09 25.71 -0.30
CA ASP A 230 -2.82 25.77 -1.02
C ASP A 230 -2.07 24.43 -0.94
N ILE A 231 -2.08 23.78 0.23
CA ILE A 231 -1.50 22.44 0.42
C ILE A 231 -2.11 21.41 -0.56
N LEU A 232 -3.42 21.49 -0.81
CA LEU A 232 -4.08 20.59 -1.76
C LEU A 232 -3.73 20.92 -3.22
N GLU A 233 -3.60 22.20 -3.55
CA GLU A 233 -3.18 22.63 -4.89
C GLU A 233 -1.72 22.25 -5.17
N ASP A 234 -0.82 22.43 -4.20
CA ASP A 234 0.58 22.01 -4.30
C ASP A 234 0.68 20.50 -4.57
N LEU A 235 -0.05 19.68 -3.82
CA LEU A 235 -0.08 18.22 -4.03
C LEU A 235 -0.66 17.84 -5.41
N LYS A 236 -1.63 18.59 -5.93
CA LYS A 236 -2.16 18.37 -7.30
C LYS A 236 -1.14 18.80 -8.35
N GLN A 237 -0.44 19.91 -8.11
CA GLN A 237 0.56 20.46 -9.00
C GLN A 237 1.78 19.52 -9.08
N ASP A 238 2.26 19.00 -7.96
CA ASP A 238 3.27 17.94 -7.89
C ASP A 238 2.92 16.74 -8.78
N ILE A 239 1.66 16.27 -8.71
CA ILE A 239 1.19 15.16 -9.54
C ILE A 239 1.18 15.53 -11.03
N LYS A 240 0.82 16.77 -11.36
CA LYS A 240 0.82 17.29 -12.73
C LYS A 240 2.23 17.39 -13.28
N ASP A 241 3.18 17.86 -12.49
CA ASP A 241 4.58 18.02 -12.87
C ASP A 241 5.27 16.66 -13.05
N ILE A 242 4.98 15.68 -12.17
CA ILE A 242 5.46 14.31 -12.35
C ILE A 242 4.90 13.69 -13.64
N ARG A 243 3.62 13.92 -13.97
CA ARG A 243 3.02 13.45 -15.24
C ARG A 243 3.68 14.10 -16.46
N LYS A 244 3.94 15.41 -16.40
CA LYS A 244 4.64 16.14 -17.46
C LYS A 244 6.05 15.60 -17.65
N GLY A 245 6.78 15.37 -16.56
CA GLY A 245 8.10 14.74 -16.58
C GLY A 245 8.07 13.34 -17.21
N LYS A 246 7.08 12.51 -16.87
CA LYS A 246 6.91 11.19 -17.46
C LYS A 246 6.65 11.27 -18.98
N HIS A 247 5.71 12.11 -19.39
CA HIS A 247 5.39 12.30 -20.80
C HIS A 247 6.60 12.80 -21.60
N SER A 248 7.41 13.70 -21.03
CA SER A 248 8.64 14.20 -21.65
C SER A 248 9.69 13.09 -21.83
N LEU A 249 9.83 12.18 -20.87
CA LEU A 249 10.73 11.03 -21.00
C LEU A 249 10.23 10.05 -22.07
N GLU A 250 8.93 9.75 -22.10
CA GLU A 250 8.33 8.86 -23.12
C GLU A 250 8.51 9.40 -24.54
N HIS A 251 8.44 10.72 -24.73
CA HIS A 251 8.66 11.34 -26.04
C HIS A 251 10.11 11.23 -26.49
N LYS A 252 11.06 11.43 -25.57
CA LYS A 252 12.50 11.29 -25.85
C LYS A 252 12.89 9.86 -26.26
N VAL A 253 12.16 8.85 -25.79
CA VAL A 253 12.39 7.44 -26.15
C VAL A 253 11.91 7.10 -27.56
N LYS A 254 10.94 7.86 -28.10
CA LYS A 254 10.33 7.60 -29.42
C LYS A 254 10.98 8.35 -30.58
N THR A 255 11.76 9.40 -30.28
CA THR A 255 12.54 10.20 -31.23
C THR A 255 13.97 9.72 -31.29
#